data_AF-A0A9P8KK99-F1
#
_entry.id   AF-A0A9P8KK99-F1
#
_cell.length_a   1.000
_cell.length_b   1.000
_cell.length_c   1.000
_cell.angle_alpha   90.00
_cell.angle_beta   90.00
_cell.angle_gamma   90.00
#
_symmetry.space_group_name_H-M   'P 1'
#
loop_
_entity.id
_entity.type
_entity.pdbx_description
1 polymer ?
#
loop_
_entity_poly.entity_id
_entity_poly.type
_entity_poly.pdbx_seq_one_letter_code
_entity_poly.pdbx_strand_id
1 'polypeptide(L)'
;MAELLLVPPLAPSSEDQHVGTPGTTIASSRSDLIQLPPPKRVRLDEDDVDTAVQNETPTPSLYDSPGNPARPETFFDCSAERKLAGYLGYISMPELHICAISWPFLRATVAIQPILHKLNRELALSLIRDAQRIGDSAVIDGQWSLLTSDGKGLSNARKAEHLAIVLINLKSDLATMTAASDKQNQLQHQHDCHKFNVIYPTHACPLISYPVRPPILSLLEGEDFLEPYNRCFLLLRHMRNILNTKVFDSRYKNDNFKSGHPVKDEFKPTWMRSDVPPIVSTVPKRGNHLTAAKRASLSIPGQSAASLNYSTIYSIETKPRHPLTARPTLSNDTTSPVKSAVTTSPTPRSFAVVWDHDLETECTRSEIKHAMSRAQCKDVDPPSELQKLRKDPRQMTEEPLLYEQIRVQFRCHFLGLDLSKLLLQYTTSAFGDSVTVKQNLQDESWSDTQAALSDPANDSFLFRVGFFAVGYQGDGSRV
;
A
#
# COMPACT_ATOMS: atom_id res chain seq x y z
N MET A 1 21.87 48.07 18.52
CA MET A 1 23.09 47.23 18.47
C MET A 1 23.19 46.71 17.06
N ALA A 2 24.26 47.08 16.36
CA ALA A 2 24.47 46.82 14.95
C ALA A 2 25.03 45.41 14.74
N GLU A 3 24.38 44.62 13.89
CA GLU A 3 24.88 43.31 13.47
C GLU A 3 25.39 43.41 12.03
N LEU A 4 26.69 43.16 11.90
CA LEU A 4 27.48 43.19 10.68
C LEU A 4 27.25 41.92 9.86
N LEU A 5 26.81 42.12 8.62
CA LEU A 5 26.81 41.13 7.54
C LEU A 5 28.24 40.86 7.08
N LEU A 6 28.66 39.60 7.06
CA LEU A 6 29.90 39.14 6.42
C LEU A 6 29.55 38.08 5.37
N VAL A 7 29.69 38.49 4.12
CA VAL A 7 29.62 37.70 2.88
C VAL A 7 31.00 37.08 2.63
N PRO A 8 31.11 35.80 2.22
CA PRO A 8 32.38 35.24 1.76
C PRO A 8 32.59 35.48 0.25
N PRO A 9 33.85 35.67 -0.21
CA PRO A 9 34.15 36.02 -1.60
C PRO A 9 34.25 34.80 -2.53
N LEU A 10 33.85 35.03 -3.79
CA LEU A 10 34.02 34.17 -4.96
C LEU A 10 35.50 34.01 -5.34
N ALA A 11 35.91 32.77 -5.63
CA ALA A 11 37.20 32.44 -6.23
C ALA A 11 37.14 32.50 -7.77
N PRO A 12 38.24 32.89 -8.46
CA PRO A 12 38.26 33.06 -9.90
C PRO A 12 38.49 31.75 -10.65
N SER A 13 37.79 31.61 -11.78
CA SER A 13 37.97 30.59 -12.80
C SER A 13 39.24 30.85 -13.61
N SER A 14 40.18 29.91 -13.60
CA SER A 14 41.31 29.86 -14.52
C SER A 14 40.96 29.00 -15.74
N GLU A 15 40.95 29.63 -16.90
CA GLU A 15 41.11 29.00 -18.21
C GLU A 15 42.48 28.31 -18.27
N ASP A 16 42.51 27.08 -18.78
CA ASP A 16 43.74 26.53 -19.35
C ASP A 16 43.42 25.75 -20.63
N GLN A 17 44.09 26.20 -21.68
CA GLN A 17 44.17 25.61 -23.01
C GLN A 17 45.08 24.38 -22.94
N HIS A 18 44.71 23.26 -23.57
CA HIS A 18 45.72 22.33 -24.05
C HIS A 18 45.38 21.69 -25.39
N VAL A 19 46.44 21.64 -26.18
CA VAL A 19 46.62 21.30 -27.58
C VAL A 19 46.71 19.77 -27.78
N GLY A 20 45.95 19.27 -28.77
CA GLY A 20 46.35 18.33 -29.83
C GLY A 20 46.99 16.97 -29.51
N THR A 21 46.37 15.89 -30.01
CA THR A 21 47.04 14.85 -30.84
C THR A 21 46.00 13.98 -31.58
N PRO A 22 46.24 13.54 -32.83
CA PRO A 22 45.29 12.76 -33.62
C PRO A 22 45.53 11.25 -33.45
N GLY A 23 44.48 10.52 -33.06
CA GLY A 23 44.47 9.06 -32.96
C GLY A 23 43.72 8.42 -34.12
N THR A 24 44.46 7.67 -34.92
CA THR A 24 44.04 6.80 -36.03
C THR A 24 42.86 5.90 -35.66
N THR A 25 41.73 6.05 -36.36
CA THR A 25 40.55 5.18 -36.20
C THR A 25 40.60 4.03 -37.20
N ILE A 26 40.74 2.81 -36.70
CA ILE A 26 40.55 1.55 -37.44
C ILE A 26 39.05 1.26 -37.45
N ALA A 27 38.47 1.17 -38.65
CA ALA A 27 37.09 0.79 -38.86
C ALA A 27 36.85 -0.68 -38.45
N SER A 28 35.98 -0.90 -37.47
CA SER A 28 35.40 -2.20 -37.14
C SER A 28 33.89 -2.11 -37.34
N SER A 29 33.42 -2.67 -38.44
CA SER A 29 32.00 -2.74 -38.81
C SER A 29 31.27 -3.69 -37.87
N ARG A 30 30.59 -3.12 -36.88
CA ARG A 30 29.64 -3.83 -36.01
C ARG A 30 28.23 -3.47 -36.48
N SER A 31 27.48 -4.46 -36.95
CA SER A 31 26.09 -4.32 -37.36
C SER A 31 25.21 -4.09 -36.13
N ASP A 32 24.94 -2.82 -35.83
CA ASP A 32 23.97 -2.42 -34.82
C ASP A 32 22.55 -2.54 -35.40
N LEU A 33 21.82 -3.56 -34.95
CA LEU A 33 20.37 -3.62 -35.05
C LEU A 33 19.80 -2.51 -34.14
N ILE A 34 19.39 -1.41 -34.77
CA ILE A 34 18.69 -0.30 -34.12
C ILE A 34 17.35 -0.83 -33.59
N GLN A 35 17.31 -1.14 -32.30
CA GLN A 35 16.08 -1.40 -31.57
C GLN A 35 15.43 -0.03 -31.29
N LEU A 36 14.33 0.25 -31.98
CA LEU A 36 13.56 1.48 -31.76
C LEU A 36 13.05 1.54 -30.31
N PRO A 37 13.11 2.70 -29.65
CA PRO A 37 12.54 2.87 -28.33
C PRO A 37 11.03 2.61 -28.37
N PRO A 38 10.45 1.97 -27.34
CA PRO A 38 9.02 1.69 -27.29
C PRO A 38 8.21 3.00 -27.39
N PRO A 39 7.05 2.97 -28.08
CA PRO A 39 6.22 4.15 -28.23
C PRO A 39 5.84 4.71 -26.87
N LYS A 40 6.12 6.01 -26.67
CA LYS A 40 5.69 6.76 -25.47
C LYS A 40 4.17 6.64 -25.37
N ARG A 41 3.70 6.05 -24.27
CA ARG A 41 2.28 6.05 -23.89
C ARG A 41 1.78 7.49 -23.91
N VAL A 42 0.72 7.75 -24.66
CA VAL A 42 -0.09 8.96 -24.54
C VAL A 42 -0.66 8.96 -23.13
N ARG A 43 -0.12 9.83 -22.26
CA ARG A 43 -0.77 10.14 -20.98
C ARG A 43 -2.05 10.88 -21.33
N LEU A 44 -3.20 10.27 -21.01
CA LEU A 44 -4.42 11.05 -20.84
C LEU A 44 -4.16 12.05 -19.69
N ASP A 45 -4.55 13.29 -19.91
CA ASP A 45 -4.52 14.32 -18.87
C ASP A 45 -5.38 13.86 -17.68
N GLU A 46 -4.75 13.74 -16.50
CA GLU A 46 -5.33 13.15 -15.29
C GLU A 46 -6.27 14.11 -14.52
N ASP A 47 -6.52 15.30 -15.05
CA ASP A 47 -7.37 16.32 -14.40
C ASP A 47 -8.88 16.05 -14.55
N ASP A 48 -9.30 14.96 -15.22
CA ASP A 48 -10.71 14.57 -15.40
C ASP A 48 -11.10 13.27 -14.67
N VAL A 49 -10.23 12.78 -13.78
CA VAL A 49 -10.43 11.51 -13.04
C VAL A 49 -11.55 11.62 -12.00
N ASP A 50 -11.87 12.82 -11.49
CA ASP A 50 -12.97 13.03 -10.55
C ASP A 50 -14.37 13.00 -11.21
N THR A 51 -14.44 13.13 -12.54
CA THR A 51 -15.71 13.09 -13.29
C THR A 51 -16.06 11.66 -13.73
N ALA A 52 -15.06 10.85 -14.08
CA ALA A 52 -15.27 9.50 -14.61
C ALA A 52 -15.62 8.44 -13.54
N VAL A 53 -15.33 8.67 -12.26
CA VAL A 53 -15.57 7.70 -11.17
C VAL A 53 -16.98 7.82 -10.55
N GLN A 54 -17.82 8.76 -10.99
CA GLN A 54 -19.10 9.02 -10.33
C GLN A 54 -20.26 8.07 -10.67
N ASN A 55 -20.12 7.18 -11.67
CA ASN A 55 -21.23 6.36 -12.17
C ASN A 55 -21.11 4.85 -11.90
N GLU A 56 -20.07 4.38 -11.20
CA GLU A 56 -20.05 2.99 -10.75
C GLU A 56 -20.95 2.85 -9.52
N THR A 57 -22.14 2.28 -9.74
CA THR A 57 -23.02 1.86 -8.65
C THR A 57 -22.24 0.82 -7.83
N PRO A 58 -21.88 1.10 -6.57
CA PRO A 58 -20.96 0.24 -5.83
C PRO A 58 -21.63 -1.12 -5.59
N THR A 59 -21.13 -2.16 -6.24
CA THR A 59 -21.48 -3.54 -5.89
C THR A 59 -21.14 -3.71 -4.41
N PRO A 60 -22.10 -4.10 -3.55
CA PRO A 60 -21.85 -4.25 -2.12
C PRO A 60 -20.72 -5.27 -1.95
N SER A 61 -19.58 -4.80 -1.43
CA SER A 61 -18.42 -5.67 -1.20
C SER A 61 -18.82 -6.72 -0.17
N LEU A 62 -18.43 -7.97 -0.42
CA LEU A 62 -18.67 -9.16 0.43
C LEU A 62 -18.11 -9.05 1.87
N TYR A 63 -17.58 -7.89 2.26
CA TYR A 63 -16.92 -7.59 3.52
C TYR A 63 -17.46 -6.28 4.11
N ASP A 64 -18.78 -6.20 4.29
CA ASP A 64 -19.43 -5.05 4.93
C ASP A 64 -19.64 -5.33 6.44
N SER A 65 -18.56 -5.70 7.14
CA SER A 65 -18.54 -5.95 8.59
C SER A 65 -17.34 -5.29 9.25
N PRO A 66 -17.37 -5.04 10.58
CA PRO A 66 -16.18 -4.66 11.34
C PRO A 66 -14.99 -5.59 11.10
N GLY A 67 -13.77 -5.07 11.23
CA GLY A 67 -12.55 -5.86 11.04
C GLY A 67 -12.38 -6.93 12.12
N ASN A 68 -11.85 -8.09 11.73
CA ASN A 68 -11.47 -9.14 12.68
C ASN A 68 -10.02 -8.91 13.14
N PRO A 69 -9.74 -8.68 14.43
CA PRO A 69 -8.37 -8.43 14.94
C PRO A 69 -7.39 -9.58 14.72
N ALA A 70 -7.87 -10.83 14.66
CA ALA A 70 -7.03 -11.98 14.32
C ALA A 70 -6.60 -11.98 12.84
N ARG A 71 -7.31 -11.21 12.00
CA ARG A 71 -7.13 -11.14 10.55
C ARG A 71 -7.13 -9.68 10.08
N PRO A 72 -6.04 -8.91 10.33
CA PRO A 72 -5.97 -7.48 9.98
C PRO A 72 -6.27 -7.14 8.51
N GLU A 73 -6.17 -8.11 7.60
CA GLU A 73 -6.55 -7.95 6.20
C GLU A 73 -8.07 -7.73 6.01
N THR A 74 -8.89 -8.12 6.99
CA THR A 74 -10.36 -7.99 6.94
C THR A 74 -10.87 -6.61 7.33
N PHE A 75 -10.01 -5.74 7.85
CA PHE A 75 -10.39 -4.37 8.23
C PHE A 75 -10.79 -3.57 6.99
N PHE A 76 -11.82 -2.74 7.16
CA PHE A 76 -12.36 -1.89 6.11
C PHE A 76 -11.24 -1.16 5.36
N ASP A 77 -11.23 -1.28 4.03
CA ASP A 77 -10.32 -0.54 3.15
C ASP A 77 -11.13 0.16 2.06
N CYS A 78 -10.82 1.44 1.84
CA CYS A 78 -11.45 2.22 0.79
C CYS A 78 -10.46 3.18 0.14
N SER A 79 -10.49 3.24 -1.19
CA SER A 79 -9.79 4.28 -1.97
C SER A 79 -10.68 5.52 -2.21
N ALA A 80 -12.00 5.33 -2.23
CA ALA A 80 -12.95 6.39 -2.52
C ALA A 80 -13.07 7.37 -1.34
N GLU A 81 -12.84 8.64 -1.62
CA GLU A 81 -12.74 9.69 -0.61
C GLU A 81 -14.04 9.90 0.17
N ARG A 82 -15.20 9.83 -0.50
CA ARG A 82 -16.52 9.95 0.15
C ARG A 82 -16.79 8.79 1.11
N LYS A 83 -16.34 7.57 0.77
CA LYS A 83 -16.44 6.40 1.65
C LYS A 83 -15.55 6.56 2.87
N LEU A 84 -14.32 7.08 2.68
CA LEU A 84 -13.44 7.39 3.79
C LEU A 84 -14.06 8.44 4.73
N ALA A 85 -14.63 9.52 4.18
CA ALA A 85 -15.29 10.53 4.98
C ALA A 85 -16.46 9.94 5.81
N GLY A 86 -17.28 9.08 5.18
CA GLY A 86 -18.37 8.37 5.87
C GLY A 86 -17.86 7.43 6.97
N TYR A 87 -16.78 6.69 6.70
CA TYR A 87 -16.14 5.77 7.64
C TYR A 87 -15.52 6.48 8.86
N LEU A 88 -15.06 7.73 8.67
CA LEU A 88 -14.55 8.59 9.74
C LEU A 88 -15.66 9.35 10.47
N GLY A 89 -16.91 9.25 10.03
CA GLY A 89 -18.06 9.89 10.66
C GLY A 89 -18.27 11.36 10.30
N TYR A 90 -17.66 11.83 9.20
CA TYR A 90 -17.86 13.18 8.70
C TYR A 90 -19.19 13.31 7.94
N ILE A 91 -19.79 14.50 8.01
CA ILE A 91 -21.02 14.84 7.29
C ILE A 91 -20.76 15.57 5.98
N SER A 92 -19.52 16.00 5.74
CA SER A 92 -19.13 16.72 4.53
C SER A 92 -17.66 16.47 4.17
N MET A 93 -17.33 16.61 2.88
CA MET A 93 -15.94 16.49 2.41
C MET A 93 -14.99 17.53 3.01
N PRO A 94 -15.39 18.81 3.21
CA PRO A 94 -14.54 19.80 3.87
C PRO A 94 -14.08 19.39 5.28
N GLU A 95 -14.92 18.69 6.06
CA GLU A 95 -14.49 18.21 7.39
C GLU A 95 -13.32 17.22 7.28
N LEU A 96 -13.38 16.29 6.31
CA LEU A 96 -12.27 15.37 6.03
C LEU A 96 -11.01 16.14 5.65
N HIS A 97 -11.12 17.10 4.73
CA HIS A 97 -9.98 17.86 4.23
C HIS A 97 -9.33 18.69 5.34
N ILE A 98 -10.14 19.40 6.14
CA ILE A 98 -9.67 20.19 7.29
C ILE A 98 -8.98 19.30 8.32
N CYS A 99 -9.55 18.12 8.62
CA CYS A 99 -8.92 17.19 9.55
C CYS A 99 -7.58 16.65 9.02
N ALA A 100 -7.49 16.29 7.74
CA ALA A 100 -6.28 15.76 7.12
C ALA A 100 -5.07 16.71 7.20
N ILE A 101 -5.31 18.02 7.30
CA ILE A 101 -4.28 19.05 7.47
C ILE A 101 -4.17 19.57 8.92
N SER A 102 -4.88 19.00 9.88
CA SER A 102 -4.75 19.38 11.30
C SER A 102 -3.41 18.95 11.91
N TRP A 103 -3.02 19.57 13.02
CA TRP A 103 -1.68 19.37 13.59
C TRP A 103 -1.31 17.89 13.90
N PRO A 104 -2.22 17.02 14.40
CA PRO A 104 -1.90 15.61 14.62
C PRO A 104 -1.51 14.91 13.32
N PHE A 105 -2.21 15.20 12.22
CA PHE A 105 -1.97 14.58 10.92
C PHE A 105 -0.75 15.15 10.22
N LEU A 106 -0.49 16.45 10.33
CA LEU A 106 0.76 17.05 9.83
C LEU A 106 1.98 16.40 10.49
N ARG A 107 1.93 16.22 11.82
CA ARG A 107 2.99 15.55 12.58
C ARG A 107 3.15 14.10 12.16
N ALA A 108 2.06 13.33 12.07
CA ALA A 108 2.11 11.93 11.63
C ALA A 108 2.62 11.80 10.19
N THR A 109 2.24 12.71 9.30
CA THR A 109 2.68 12.75 7.90
C THR A 109 4.19 12.98 7.80
N VAL A 110 4.73 13.94 8.56
CA VAL A 110 6.17 14.14 8.69
C VAL A 110 6.86 12.88 9.23
N ALA A 111 6.28 12.25 10.27
CA ALA A 111 6.87 11.09 10.91
C ALA A 111 6.98 9.89 9.95
N ILE A 112 6.00 9.66 9.07
CA ILE A 112 6.06 8.56 8.09
C ILE A 112 6.93 8.83 6.87
N GLN A 113 7.52 10.01 6.70
CA GLN A 113 8.35 10.32 5.53
C GLN A 113 9.39 9.22 5.22
N PRO A 114 10.11 8.64 6.21
CA PRO A 114 11.03 7.52 6.01
C PRO A 114 10.43 6.29 5.34
N ILE A 115 9.14 6.03 5.55
CA ILE A 115 8.43 4.84 5.10
C ILE A 115 7.27 5.18 4.17
N LEU A 116 7.24 6.41 3.62
CA LEU A 116 6.10 6.93 2.87
C LEU A 116 5.75 6.05 1.67
N HIS A 117 6.76 5.45 1.05
CA HIS A 117 6.60 4.52 -0.07
C HIS A 117 5.95 3.19 0.32
N LYS A 118 6.00 2.78 1.60
CA LYS A 118 5.50 1.49 2.05
C LYS A 118 4.84 1.56 3.44
N LEU A 119 3.52 1.70 3.42
CA LEU A 119 2.68 1.62 4.61
C LEU A 119 2.00 0.24 4.65
N ASN A 120 2.57 -0.72 5.40
CA ASN A 120 1.95 -2.04 5.56
C ASN A 120 0.97 -2.03 6.74
N ARG A 121 -0.32 -1.88 6.43
CA ARG A 121 -1.40 -1.86 7.42
C ARG A 121 -1.46 -3.14 8.26
N GLU A 122 -1.44 -4.29 7.62
CA GLU A 122 -1.70 -5.58 8.25
C GLU A 122 -0.63 -5.90 9.30
N LEU A 123 0.64 -5.67 8.97
CA LEU A 123 1.75 -5.86 9.90
C LEU A 123 1.71 -4.85 11.04
N ALA A 124 1.43 -3.57 10.75
CA ALA A 124 1.37 -2.54 11.80
C ALA A 124 0.21 -2.78 12.78
N LEU A 125 -0.97 -3.18 12.28
CA LEU A 125 -2.11 -3.53 13.14
C LEU A 125 -1.86 -4.82 13.93
N SER A 126 -1.17 -5.81 13.35
CA SER A 126 -0.74 -7.02 14.09
C SER A 126 0.18 -6.67 15.26
N LEU A 127 1.15 -5.78 15.03
CA LEU A 127 2.04 -5.29 16.09
C LEU A 127 1.26 -4.56 17.20
N ILE A 128 0.33 -3.68 16.83
CA ILE A 128 -0.52 -2.97 17.82
C ILE A 128 -1.40 -3.95 18.59
N ARG A 129 -1.89 -5.01 17.93
CA ARG A 129 -2.71 -6.05 18.57
C ARG A 129 -1.96 -6.76 19.69
N ASP A 130 -0.70 -7.10 19.42
CA ASP A 130 0.15 -7.91 20.30
C ASP A 130 0.89 -7.07 21.35
N ALA A 131 0.85 -5.73 21.24
CA ALA A 131 1.45 -4.80 22.18
C ALA A 131 0.74 -4.80 23.55
N GLN A 132 1.49 -4.45 24.60
CA GLN A 132 0.92 -4.20 25.93
C GLN A 132 -0.10 -3.06 25.86
N ARG A 133 -1.16 -3.13 26.69
CA ARG A 133 -2.24 -2.15 26.70
C ARG A 133 -2.39 -1.49 28.08
N ILE A 134 -2.75 -0.20 28.07
CA ILE A 134 -3.20 0.55 29.25
C ILE A 134 -4.54 1.19 28.89
N GLY A 135 -5.63 0.64 29.45
CA GLY A 135 -6.99 0.97 29.00
C GLY A 135 -7.19 0.60 27.53
N ASP A 136 -7.77 1.51 26.75
CA ASP A 136 -8.08 1.30 25.33
C ASP A 136 -6.90 1.66 24.39
N SER A 137 -5.71 1.90 24.93
CA SER A 137 -4.55 2.33 24.17
C SER A 137 -3.40 1.33 24.26
N ALA A 138 -2.86 0.98 23.09
CA ALA A 138 -1.60 0.25 22.98
C ALA A 138 -0.43 1.10 23.47
N VAL A 139 0.53 0.45 24.12
CA VAL A 139 1.78 1.02 24.61
C VAL A 139 2.89 0.68 23.61
N ILE A 140 3.70 1.68 23.28
CA ILE A 140 4.86 1.47 22.41
C ILE A 140 5.87 0.58 23.15
N ASP A 141 6.27 -0.52 22.52
CA ASP A 141 7.35 -1.36 23.03
C ASP A 141 8.65 -0.55 23.07
N GLY A 142 9.38 -0.62 24.18
CA GLY A 142 10.65 0.10 24.34
C GLY A 142 11.74 -0.31 23.34
N GLN A 143 11.58 -1.45 22.64
CA GLN A 143 12.47 -1.88 21.56
C GLN A 143 12.09 -1.32 20.19
N TRP A 144 10.87 -0.79 20.02
CA TRP A 144 10.47 -0.16 18.78
C TRP A 144 11.09 1.24 18.69
N SER A 145 11.55 1.60 17.50
CA SER A 145 12.18 2.89 17.26
C SER A 145 11.67 3.53 15.99
N LEU A 146 11.45 4.85 16.04
CA LEU A 146 11.28 5.64 14.83
C LEU A 146 12.55 5.57 13.98
N LEU A 147 12.36 5.64 12.67
CA LEU A 147 13.43 5.59 11.69
C LEU A 147 13.88 7.02 11.41
N THR A 148 15.18 7.23 11.33
CA THR A 148 15.77 8.56 11.10
C THR A 148 16.27 8.77 9.68
N SER A 149 16.36 7.72 8.85
CA SER A 149 16.80 7.75 7.45
C SER A 149 15.68 7.30 6.52
N ASP A 150 15.85 7.46 5.20
CA ASP A 150 14.93 6.88 4.24
C ASP A 150 14.93 5.36 4.42
N GLY A 151 13.80 4.76 4.77
CA GLY A 151 13.69 3.37 5.19
C GLY A 151 13.95 2.35 4.06
N LYS A 152 14.60 2.76 2.97
CA LYS A 152 14.95 1.89 1.84
C LYS A 152 15.89 0.79 2.30
N GLY A 153 15.62 -0.44 1.88
CA GLY A 153 16.42 -1.61 2.25
C GLY A 153 16.21 -2.08 3.70
N LEU A 154 15.37 -1.40 4.50
CA LEU A 154 14.94 -1.92 5.79
C LEU A 154 13.88 -3.00 5.61
N SER A 155 13.86 -3.96 6.54
CA SER A 155 12.86 -5.02 6.56
C SER A 155 11.45 -4.45 6.74
N ASN A 156 10.47 -5.19 6.23
CA ASN A 156 9.06 -4.82 6.38
C ASN A 156 8.64 -4.78 7.85
N ALA A 157 9.28 -5.59 8.70
CA ALA A 157 9.06 -5.57 10.14
C ALA A 157 9.44 -4.23 10.77
N ARG A 158 10.63 -3.71 10.49
CA ARG A 158 11.06 -2.39 11.01
C ARG A 158 10.17 -1.25 10.51
N LYS A 159 9.72 -1.31 9.26
CA LYS A 159 8.78 -0.32 8.71
C LYS A 159 7.39 -0.43 9.38
N ALA A 160 6.95 -1.64 9.67
CA ALA A 160 5.69 -1.87 10.39
C ALA A 160 5.76 -1.40 11.85
N GLU A 161 6.88 -1.62 12.56
CA GLU A 161 7.13 -1.07 13.90
C GLU A 161 7.06 0.46 13.89
N HIS A 162 7.73 1.08 12.92
CA HIS A 162 7.67 2.53 12.73
C HIS A 162 6.24 3.01 12.53
N LEU A 163 5.49 2.38 11.61
CA LEU A 163 4.10 2.73 11.35
C LEU A 163 3.23 2.53 12.60
N ALA A 164 3.42 1.46 13.36
CA ALA A 164 2.71 1.18 14.59
C ALA A 164 2.93 2.30 15.63
N ILE A 165 4.18 2.75 15.83
CA ILE A 165 4.49 3.91 16.68
C ILE A 165 3.71 5.14 16.22
N VAL A 166 3.74 5.44 14.91
CA VAL A 166 3.07 6.63 14.38
C VAL A 166 1.56 6.56 14.58
N LEU A 167 0.92 5.41 14.36
CA LEU A 167 -0.52 5.24 14.59
C LEU A 167 -0.91 5.36 16.07
N ILE A 168 -0.08 4.85 16.98
CA ILE A 168 -0.28 5.01 18.43
C ILE A 168 -0.20 6.49 18.83
N ASN A 169 0.85 7.19 18.38
CA ASN A 169 1.01 8.61 18.67
C ASN A 169 -0.11 9.45 18.05
N LEU A 170 -0.52 9.16 16.81
CA LEU A 170 -1.59 9.88 16.12
C LEU A 170 -2.93 9.77 16.87
N LYS A 171 -3.30 8.58 17.35
CA LYS A 171 -4.50 8.40 18.18
C LYS A 171 -4.43 9.24 19.46
N SER A 172 -3.29 9.25 20.14
CA SER A 172 -3.05 10.05 21.35
C SER A 172 -3.10 11.56 21.08
N ASP A 173 -2.50 11.99 19.97
CA ASP A 173 -2.49 13.39 19.54
C ASP A 173 -3.90 13.89 19.18
N LEU A 174 -4.75 13.04 18.59
CA LEU A 174 -6.15 13.38 18.34
C LEU A 174 -6.98 13.53 19.63
N ALA A 175 -6.73 12.68 20.63
CA ALA A 175 -7.33 12.84 21.95
C ALA A 175 -6.86 14.15 22.61
N THR A 176 -5.57 14.48 22.48
CA THR A 176 -4.99 15.74 22.98
C THR A 176 -5.59 16.96 22.29
N MET A 177 -5.75 16.91 20.97
CA MET A 177 -6.38 17.98 20.19
C MET A 177 -7.82 18.25 20.66
N THR A 178 -8.57 17.18 20.95
CA THR A 178 -9.95 17.27 21.43
C THR A 178 -10.06 17.86 22.84
N ALA A 179 -9.08 17.58 23.71
CA ALA A 179 -9.05 18.08 25.08
C ALA A 179 -8.46 19.50 25.22
N ALA A 180 -7.66 19.93 24.24
CA ALA A 180 -6.97 21.22 24.26
C ALA A 180 -7.86 22.40 23.85
N SER A 181 -7.53 23.60 24.32
CA SER A 181 -8.19 24.84 23.85
C SER A 181 -7.85 25.15 22.40
N ASP A 182 -8.75 25.86 21.70
CA ASP A 182 -8.53 26.29 20.31
C ASP A 182 -7.24 27.09 20.13
N LYS A 183 -6.88 27.94 21.10
CA LYS A 183 -5.62 28.70 21.09
C LYS A 183 -4.40 27.78 21.13
N GLN A 184 -4.43 26.74 21.98
CA GLN A 184 -3.34 25.77 22.08
C GLN A 184 -3.22 24.94 20.80
N ASN A 185 -4.36 24.50 20.25
CA ASN A 185 -4.40 23.79 18.98
C ASN A 185 -3.87 24.64 17.82
N GLN A 186 -4.20 25.93 17.79
CA GLN A 186 -3.70 26.86 16.78
C GLN A 186 -2.17 27.03 16.86
N LEU A 187 -1.61 27.14 18.07
CA LEU A 187 -0.16 27.23 18.27
C LEU A 187 0.54 25.95 17.82
N GLN A 188 -0.01 24.78 18.18
CA GLN A 188 0.54 23.49 17.79
C GLN A 188 0.49 23.29 16.27
N HIS A 189 -0.60 23.74 15.63
CA HIS A 189 -0.76 23.73 14.18
C HIS A 189 0.28 24.57 13.46
N GLN A 190 0.54 25.79 13.93
CA GLN A 190 1.58 26.64 13.34
C GLN A 190 2.97 25.99 13.41
N HIS A 191 3.30 25.39 14.57
CA HIS A 191 4.55 24.67 14.76
C HIS A 191 4.67 23.45 13.83
N ASP A 192 3.62 22.62 13.74
CA ASP A 192 3.67 21.40 12.92
C ASP A 192 3.56 21.71 11.41
N CYS A 193 2.89 22.80 11.00
CA CYS A 193 2.99 23.32 9.63
C CYS A 193 4.42 23.73 9.27
N HIS A 194 5.17 24.36 10.19
CA HIS A 194 6.56 24.72 9.93
C HIS A 194 7.41 23.46 9.67
N LYS A 195 7.29 22.44 10.52
CA LYS A 195 7.98 21.15 10.31
C LYS A 195 7.57 20.48 9.00
N PHE A 196 6.28 20.49 8.68
CA PHE A 196 5.76 19.97 7.43
C PHE A 196 6.39 20.67 6.22
N ASN A 197 6.43 22.00 6.20
CA ASN A 197 7.01 22.77 5.10
C ASN A 197 8.52 22.54 4.93
N VAL A 198 9.26 22.21 6.01
CA VAL A 198 10.68 21.85 5.92
C VAL A 198 10.86 20.50 5.21
N ILE A 199 10.00 19.53 5.48
CA ILE A 199 10.07 18.19 4.88
C ILE A 199 9.48 18.17 3.47
N TYR A 200 8.45 18.99 3.23
CA TYR A 200 7.71 19.08 1.97
C TYR A 200 7.73 20.52 1.43
N PRO A 201 8.89 21.04 1.00
CA PRO A 201 9.04 22.45 0.61
C PRO A 201 8.21 22.85 -0.62
N THR A 202 7.77 21.88 -1.41
CA THR A 202 6.89 22.10 -2.57
C THR A 202 5.42 22.23 -2.20
N HIS A 203 5.04 21.89 -0.96
CA HIS A 203 3.65 21.82 -0.51
C HIS A 203 3.43 22.81 0.64
N ALA A 204 2.80 23.94 0.33
CA ALA A 204 2.53 24.96 1.33
C ALA A 204 1.42 24.49 2.29
N CYS A 205 1.74 24.30 3.56
CA CYS A 205 0.75 23.97 4.60
C CYS A 205 -0.31 25.08 4.72
N PRO A 206 -1.60 24.80 4.49
CA PRO A 206 -2.66 25.78 4.67
C PRO A 206 -2.86 26.14 6.15
N LEU A 207 -3.25 27.40 6.40
CA LEU A 207 -3.72 27.82 7.71
C LEU A 207 -5.20 27.43 7.86
N ILE A 208 -5.52 26.72 8.95
CA ILE A 208 -6.90 26.41 9.34
C ILE A 208 -7.24 27.09 10.66
N SER A 209 -8.53 27.17 10.94
CA SER A 209 -9.08 27.64 12.21
C SER A 209 -9.58 26.46 13.03
N TYR A 210 -9.43 26.56 14.35
CA TYR A 210 -9.98 25.61 15.33
C TYR A 210 -11.29 26.18 15.92
N PRO A 211 -12.24 25.32 16.35
CA PRO A 211 -12.11 23.86 16.51
C PRO A 211 -12.19 23.08 15.20
N VAL A 212 -11.39 22.01 15.12
CA VAL A 212 -11.46 21.01 14.05
C VAL A 212 -12.20 19.79 14.60
N ARG A 213 -13.20 19.30 13.85
CA ARG A 213 -13.92 18.08 14.22
C ARG A 213 -12.98 16.87 14.09
N PRO A 214 -12.71 16.10 15.16
CA PRO A 214 -11.91 14.89 15.06
C PRO A 214 -12.71 13.77 14.37
N PRO A 215 -12.03 12.76 13.79
CA PRO A 215 -12.71 11.57 13.30
C PRO A 215 -13.32 10.78 14.47
N ILE A 216 -14.33 9.95 14.19
CA ILE A 216 -14.86 9.02 15.18
C ILE A 216 -13.79 7.98 15.50
N LEU A 217 -13.24 8.04 16.72
CA LEU A 217 -12.26 7.06 17.23
C LEU A 217 -12.81 6.24 18.41
N SER A 218 -14.04 6.50 18.83
CA SER A 218 -14.75 5.65 19.79
C SER A 218 -15.11 4.32 19.12
N LEU A 219 -15.07 3.24 19.88
CA LEU A 219 -15.52 1.93 19.42
C LEU A 219 -17.03 1.96 19.16
N LEU A 220 -17.42 1.58 17.94
CA LEU A 220 -18.82 1.37 17.60
C LEU A 220 -19.23 -0.07 17.91
N GLU A 221 -20.53 -0.35 17.84
CA GLU A 221 -21.06 -1.68 18.12
C GLU A 221 -20.45 -2.73 17.17
N GLY A 222 -19.90 -3.79 17.74
CA GLY A 222 -19.25 -4.87 17.00
C GLY A 222 -17.80 -4.60 16.58
N GLU A 223 -17.26 -3.40 16.84
CA GLU A 223 -15.86 -3.08 16.52
C GLU A 223 -14.87 -3.55 17.58
N ASP A 224 -13.68 -3.92 17.14
CA ASP A 224 -12.54 -4.24 18.00
C ASP A 224 -11.68 -3.00 18.29
N PHE A 225 -10.85 -3.07 19.34
CA PHE A 225 -9.93 -1.99 19.74
C PHE A 225 -8.94 -1.55 18.65
N LEU A 226 -8.71 -2.37 17.62
CA LEU A 226 -7.88 -2.01 16.45
C LEU A 226 -8.56 -1.06 15.46
N GLU A 227 -9.89 -0.93 15.48
CA GLU A 227 -10.64 -0.16 14.49
C GLU A 227 -10.28 1.36 14.50
N PRO A 228 -10.10 2.02 15.66
CA PRO A 228 -9.58 3.38 15.71
C PRO A 228 -8.20 3.54 15.04
N TYR A 229 -7.33 2.53 15.14
CA TYR A 229 -6.02 2.55 14.48
C TYR A 229 -6.14 2.34 12.97
N ASN A 230 -7.08 1.50 12.51
CA ASN A 230 -7.40 1.37 11.09
C ASN A 230 -7.92 2.70 10.51
N ARG A 231 -8.79 3.42 11.22
CA ARG A 231 -9.24 4.77 10.83
C ARG A 231 -8.09 5.77 10.71
N CYS A 232 -7.20 5.81 11.70
CA CYS A 232 -5.97 6.61 11.66
C CYS A 232 -5.11 6.26 10.43
N PHE A 233 -4.93 4.97 10.14
CA PHE A 233 -4.17 4.50 8.99
C PHE A 233 -4.78 4.96 7.67
N LEU A 234 -6.09 4.82 7.47
CA LEU A 234 -6.73 5.21 6.21
C LEU A 234 -6.64 6.72 5.96
N LEU A 235 -6.77 7.53 7.01
CA LEU A 235 -6.62 8.98 6.90
C LEU A 235 -5.16 9.39 6.59
N LEU A 236 -4.19 8.69 7.18
CA LEU A 236 -2.77 8.88 6.86
C LEU A 236 -2.42 8.43 5.42
N ARG A 237 -2.99 7.31 4.97
CA ARG A 237 -2.90 6.83 3.58
C ARG A 237 -3.50 7.84 2.61
N HIS A 238 -4.63 8.46 2.98
CA HIS A 238 -5.26 9.51 2.19
C HIS A 238 -4.33 10.71 2.01
N MET A 239 -3.73 11.21 3.10
CA MET A 239 -2.77 12.31 3.04
C MET A 239 -1.55 11.96 2.16
N ARG A 240 -0.97 10.77 2.33
CA ARG A 240 0.11 10.27 1.45
C ARG A 240 -0.29 10.32 -0.02
N ASN A 241 -1.48 9.80 -0.35
CA ASN A 241 -1.93 9.74 -1.74
C ASN A 241 -2.05 11.15 -2.35
N ILE A 242 -2.59 12.13 -1.60
CA ILE A 242 -2.70 13.52 -2.07
C ILE A 242 -1.31 14.14 -2.33
N LEU A 243 -0.33 13.87 -1.47
CA LEU A 243 1.04 14.35 -1.67
C LEU A 243 1.69 13.74 -2.92
N ASN A 244 1.44 12.46 -3.18
CA ASN A 244 2.03 11.78 -4.34
C ASN A 244 1.38 12.16 -5.69
N THR A 245 0.09 12.55 -5.70
CA THR A 245 -0.65 12.81 -6.95
C THR A 245 -0.59 14.26 -7.43
N LYS A 246 0.24 15.13 -6.83
CA LYS A 246 0.26 16.59 -7.08
C LYS A 246 -1.08 17.30 -6.82
N VAL A 247 -2.06 16.59 -6.23
CA VAL A 247 -3.39 17.12 -5.89
C VAL A 247 -3.32 18.01 -4.65
N PHE A 248 -2.25 17.91 -3.85
CA PHE A 248 -2.11 18.69 -2.62
C PHE A 248 -2.29 20.19 -2.86
N ASP A 249 -1.54 20.75 -3.81
CA ASP A 249 -1.56 22.20 -4.03
C ASP A 249 -2.87 22.65 -4.67
N SER A 250 -3.47 21.88 -5.60
CA SER A 250 -4.77 22.26 -6.17
C SER A 250 -5.90 22.21 -5.14
N ARG A 251 -5.82 21.26 -4.18
CA ARG A 251 -6.83 21.05 -3.14
C ARG A 251 -6.71 22.04 -1.98
N TYR A 252 -5.50 22.33 -1.53
CA TYR A 252 -5.28 23.10 -0.30
C TYR A 252 -4.90 24.56 -0.54
N LYS A 253 -4.57 24.95 -1.77
CA LYS A 253 -4.38 26.36 -2.13
C LYS A 253 -5.74 27.06 -2.28
N ASN A 254 -5.74 28.37 -2.01
CA ASN A 254 -6.90 29.25 -2.20
C ASN A 254 -8.18 28.81 -1.47
N ASP A 255 -8.07 28.14 -0.32
CA ASP A 255 -9.21 27.70 0.49
C ASP A 255 -10.18 26.72 -0.21
N ASN A 256 -9.78 26.06 -1.30
CA ASN A 256 -10.63 25.12 -2.04
C ASN A 256 -11.18 23.98 -1.17
N PHE A 257 -10.39 23.54 -0.19
CA PHE A 257 -10.76 22.53 0.82
C PHE A 257 -11.97 22.90 1.69
N LYS A 258 -12.40 24.16 1.70
CA LYS A 258 -13.61 24.60 2.41
C LYS A 258 -14.90 24.31 1.63
N SER A 259 -14.79 24.00 0.34
CA SER A 259 -15.92 23.65 -0.52
C SER A 259 -16.03 22.13 -0.70
N GLY A 260 -17.24 21.60 -0.77
CA GLY A 260 -17.42 20.18 -1.06
C GLY A 260 -18.83 19.68 -0.86
N HIS A 261 -19.04 18.42 -1.25
CA HIS A 261 -20.35 17.78 -1.18
C HIS A 261 -20.65 17.23 0.22
N PRO A 262 -21.94 17.15 0.60
CA PRO A 262 -22.34 16.40 1.79
C PRO A 262 -22.01 14.91 1.62
N VAL A 263 -21.62 14.28 2.71
CA VAL A 263 -21.40 12.84 2.78
C VAL A 263 -22.73 12.18 3.10
N LYS A 264 -23.34 11.57 2.09
CA LYS A 264 -24.57 10.80 2.25
C LYS A 264 -24.34 9.54 3.09
N ASP A 265 -25.41 9.06 3.73
CA ASP A 265 -25.37 7.87 4.58
C ASP A 265 -24.98 6.59 3.82
N GLU A 266 -25.27 6.52 2.51
CA GLU A 266 -24.86 5.43 1.61
C GLU A 266 -23.34 5.26 1.50
N PHE A 267 -22.55 6.28 1.85
CA PHE A 267 -21.09 6.18 1.86
C PHE A 267 -20.52 5.63 3.17
N LYS A 268 -21.33 5.54 4.23
CA LYS A 268 -20.91 4.87 5.47
C LYS A 268 -20.94 3.35 5.25
N PRO A 269 -20.04 2.58 5.89
CA PRO A 269 -20.18 1.13 5.93
C PRO A 269 -21.50 0.74 6.60
N THR A 270 -22.07 -0.40 6.21
CA THR A 270 -23.43 -0.79 6.65
C THR A 270 -23.56 -0.90 8.16
N TRP A 271 -22.55 -1.44 8.86
CA TRP A 271 -22.56 -1.54 10.33
C TRP A 271 -22.44 -0.19 11.05
N MET A 272 -22.09 0.89 10.34
CA MET A 272 -22.05 2.26 10.88
C MET A 272 -23.29 3.07 10.54
N ARG A 273 -24.19 2.55 9.68
CA ARG A 273 -25.44 3.23 9.35
C ARG A 273 -26.39 3.09 10.51
N SER A 274 -27.14 4.15 10.79
CA SER A 274 -28.18 4.06 11.81
C SER A 274 -29.29 3.15 11.26
N ASP A 275 -29.63 2.09 11.99
CA ASP A 275 -30.74 1.18 11.70
C ASP A 275 -32.13 1.85 11.83
N VAL A 276 -32.22 3.16 11.59
CA VAL A 276 -33.50 3.86 11.58
C VAL A 276 -34.29 3.21 10.45
N PRO A 277 -35.36 2.43 10.78
CA PRO A 277 -36.20 1.86 9.75
C PRO A 277 -36.65 3.02 8.89
N PRO A 278 -36.58 2.93 7.54
CA PRO A 278 -37.01 4.02 6.69
C PRO A 278 -38.40 4.38 7.17
N ILE A 279 -38.54 5.56 7.79
CA ILE A 279 -39.80 6.01 8.35
C ILE A 279 -40.69 6.03 7.12
N VAL A 280 -41.55 5.02 7.01
CA VAL A 280 -42.47 4.87 5.89
C VAL A 280 -43.23 6.17 5.94
N SER A 281 -42.90 7.06 5.01
CA SER A 281 -43.55 8.36 4.93
C SER A 281 -44.99 8.01 4.62
N THR A 282 -45.80 7.94 5.68
CA THR A 282 -47.24 7.85 5.59
C THR A 282 -47.68 9.23 5.15
N VAL A 283 -47.32 9.60 3.92
CA VAL A 283 -48.06 10.57 3.15
C VAL A 283 -49.49 10.04 3.18
N PRO A 284 -50.45 10.79 3.75
CA PRO A 284 -51.83 10.36 3.77
C PRO A 284 -52.25 10.20 2.30
N LYS A 285 -52.36 8.94 1.85
CA LYS A 285 -53.04 8.62 0.60
C LYS A 285 -54.48 9.08 0.79
N ARG A 286 -54.79 10.25 0.25
CA ARG A 286 -56.16 10.72 0.07
C ARG A 286 -56.88 9.61 -0.68
N GLY A 287 -57.88 9.05 -0.02
CA GLY A 287 -58.46 7.76 -0.38
C GLY A 287 -59.00 7.72 -1.80
N ASN A 288 -58.87 6.54 -2.40
CA ASN A 288 -59.96 5.93 -3.13
C ASN A 288 -59.88 4.42 -2.86
N HIS A 289 -60.93 3.92 -2.22
CA HIS A 289 -61.20 2.50 -2.02
C HIS A 289 -61.32 1.79 -3.39
N LEU A 290 -60.77 0.58 -3.51
CA LEU A 290 -61.56 -0.66 -3.63
C LEU A 290 -60.65 -1.91 -3.69
N THR A 291 -60.93 -2.85 -2.79
CA THR A 291 -60.87 -4.34 -2.89
C THR A 291 -59.90 -5.03 -3.87
N ALA A 292 -59.06 -5.93 -3.35
CA ALA A 292 -59.33 -7.39 -3.32
C ALA A 292 -58.05 -8.18 -2.98
N ALA A 293 -58.23 -9.23 -2.20
CA ALA A 293 -57.20 -10.13 -1.69
C ALA A 293 -56.56 -11.01 -2.78
N LYS A 294 -55.27 -11.32 -2.64
CA LYS A 294 -54.76 -12.68 -2.88
C LYS A 294 -53.42 -12.91 -2.18
N ARG A 295 -53.43 -13.90 -1.29
CA ARG A 295 -52.31 -14.48 -0.55
C ARG A 295 -51.59 -15.45 -1.50
N ALA A 296 -50.29 -15.30 -1.68
CA ALA A 296 -49.44 -16.32 -2.29
C ALA A 296 -48.13 -16.43 -1.49
N SER A 297 -47.99 -17.56 -0.82
CA SER A 297 -46.79 -18.05 -0.15
C SER A 297 -45.76 -18.51 -1.18
N LEU A 298 -44.54 -18.00 -1.09
CA LEU A 298 -43.40 -18.46 -1.89
C LEU A 298 -42.30 -18.94 -0.94
N SER A 299 -42.06 -20.25 -0.99
CA SER A 299 -40.98 -21.00 -0.36
C SER A 299 -39.66 -20.75 -1.07
N ILE A 300 -38.59 -20.52 -0.30
CA ILE A 300 -37.21 -20.42 -0.80
C ILE A 300 -36.56 -21.81 -0.74
N PRO A 301 -35.93 -22.32 -1.82
CA PRO A 301 -35.16 -23.55 -1.79
C PRO A 301 -33.76 -23.31 -1.21
N GLY A 302 -33.32 -24.22 -0.34
CA GLY A 302 -31.97 -24.24 0.21
C GLY A 302 -30.90 -24.42 -0.86
N GLN A 303 -29.85 -23.62 -0.77
CA GLN A 303 -28.63 -23.80 -1.53
C GLN A 303 -27.59 -24.52 -0.67
N SER A 304 -27.16 -25.68 -1.19
CA SER A 304 -26.07 -26.50 -0.69
C SER A 304 -24.74 -25.85 -1.05
N ALA A 305 -23.95 -25.45 -0.05
CA ALA A 305 -22.58 -25.02 -0.24
C ALA A 305 -21.67 -26.25 -0.46
N ALA A 306 -21.12 -26.37 -1.66
CA ALA A 306 -20.01 -27.28 -1.94
C ALA A 306 -18.74 -26.76 -1.25
N SER A 307 -18.28 -27.47 -0.24
CA SER A 307 -16.99 -27.28 0.42
C SER A 307 -15.87 -27.70 -0.54
N LEU A 308 -15.05 -26.74 -0.98
CA LEU A 308 -13.77 -27.01 -1.63
C LEU A 308 -12.71 -27.17 -0.53
N ASN A 309 -12.12 -28.37 -0.48
CA ASN A 309 -11.14 -28.79 0.49
C ASN A 309 -9.72 -28.43 0.00
N TYR A 310 -9.05 -27.48 0.66
CA TYR A 310 -7.74 -26.92 0.26
C TYR A 310 -6.52 -27.65 0.87
N SER A 311 -6.65 -28.93 1.24
CA SER A 311 -5.64 -29.63 2.06
C SER A 311 -4.45 -30.26 1.30
N THR A 312 -4.11 -29.87 0.07
CA THR A 312 -3.10 -30.61 -0.74
C THR A 312 -1.80 -29.85 -1.09
N ILE A 313 -1.46 -28.72 -0.44
CA ILE A 313 -0.22 -27.97 -0.74
C ILE A 313 0.81 -27.98 0.41
N TYR A 314 0.75 -28.94 1.34
CA TYR A 314 1.80 -29.09 2.36
C TYR A 314 2.41 -30.48 2.36
N SER A 315 3.46 -30.62 1.56
CA SER A 315 4.52 -31.62 1.79
C SER A 315 5.82 -31.10 1.17
N ILE A 316 6.33 -30.00 1.71
CA ILE A 316 7.77 -29.72 1.69
C ILE A 316 8.21 -29.85 3.14
N GLU A 317 8.84 -30.98 3.43
CA GLU A 317 9.29 -31.42 4.74
C GLU A 317 10.36 -30.46 5.29
N THR A 318 9.95 -29.50 6.13
CA THR A 318 10.88 -28.69 6.93
C THR A 318 11.07 -29.36 8.29
N LYS A 319 12.26 -29.88 8.55
CA LYS A 319 12.64 -30.42 9.86
C LYS A 319 12.50 -29.33 10.94
N PRO A 320 11.83 -29.60 12.08
CA PRO A 320 11.76 -28.65 13.18
C PRO A 320 13.14 -28.43 13.81
N ARG A 321 13.57 -27.18 13.93
CA ARG A 321 14.78 -26.80 14.70
C ARG A 321 14.42 -26.63 16.18
N HIS A 322 15.19 -27.29 17.04
CA HIS A 322 15.11 -27.12 18.49
C HIS A 322 15.48 -25.69 18.92
N PRO A 323 14.87 -25.17 20.01
CA PRO A 323 15.22 -23.88 20.57
C PRO A 323 16.59 -23.94 21.27
N LEU A 324 17.51 -23.07 20.87
CA LEU A 324 18.78 -22.84 21.55
C LEU A 324 18.55 -21.91 22.74
N THR A 325 18.60 -22.47 23.94
CA THR A 325 18.63 -21.73 25.21
C THR A 325 20.02 -21.11 25.40
N ALA A 326 20.14 -19.80 25.16
CA ALA A 326 21.37 -19.06 25.45
C ALA A 326 21.30 -18.46 26.87
N ARG A 327 22.25 -18.86 27.71
CA ARG A 327 22.49 -18.34 29.06
C ARG A 327 23.42 -17.13 28.98
N PRO A 328 23.13 -15.98 29.64
CA PRO A 328 24.01 -14.84 29.60
C PRO A 328 25.13 -14.99 30.64
N THR A 329 26.37 -14.97 30.19
CA THR A 329 27.55 -14.77 31.04
C THR A 329 28.07 -13.35 30.82
N LEU A 330 28.09 -12.57 31.89
CA LEU A 330 28.69 -11.23 31.93
C LEU A 330 30.21 -11.39 32.05
N SER A 331 30.96 -10.81 31.13
CA SER A 331 32.38 -10.49 31.36
C SER A 331 32.77 -9.24 30.58
N ASN A 332 33.13 -8.21 31.35
CA ASN A 332 33.86 -7.04 30.89
C ASN A 332 35.28 -7.46 30.51
N ASP A 333 35.73 -7.12 29.31
CA ASP A 333 37.03 -6.45 29.19
C ASP A 333 37.24 -5.82 27.80
N THR A 334 37.85 -4.64 27.87
CA THR A 334 38.03 -3.66 26.81
C THR A 334 39.35 -3.90 26.10
N THR A 335 39.33 -4.53 24.92
CA THR A 335 40.31 -4.28 23.84
C THR A 335 39.72 -4.79 22.52
N SER A 336 39.26 -3.89 21.64
CA SER A 336 38.57 -4.25 20.40
C SER A 336 39.54 -4.81 19.34
N PRO A 337 39.46 -6.10 18.97
CA PRO A 337 40.11 -6.59 17.76
C PRO A 337 39.23 -6.19 16.57
N VAL A 338 39.87 -5.83 15.45
CA VAL A 338 39.21 -5.66 14.15
C VAL A 338 38.52 -6.98 13.79
N LYS A 339 37.21 -7.05 14.08
CA LYS A 339 36.39 -8.24 13.90
C LYS A 339 36.19 -8.45 12.40
N SER A 340 37.02 -9.28 11.79
CA SER A 340 36.86 -9.71 10.40
C SER A 340 35.43 -10.22 10.22
N ALA A 341 34.68 -9.55 9.35
CA ALA A 341 33.31 -9.92 9.04
C ALA A 341 33.31 -11.36 8.51
N VAL A 342 32.75 -12.29 9.29
CA VAL A 342 32.57 -13.67 8.87
C VAL A 342 31.52 -13.65 7.77
N THR A 343 31.96 -13.83 6.52
CA THR A 343 31.08 -14.00 5.36
C THR A 343 30.37 -15.34 5.46
N THR A 344 29.27 -15.40 6.21
CA THR A 344 28.40 -16.58 6.24
C THR A 344 27.75 -16.73 4.88
N SER A 345 27.95 -17.88 4.22
CA SER A 345 27.28 -18.17 2.96
C SER A 345 25.75 -18.15 3.15
N PRO A 346 24.99 -17.51 2.25
CA PRO A 346 23.56 -17.39 2.39
C PRO A 346 22.91 -18.78 2.42
N THR A 347 22.00 -19.00 3.37
CA THR A 347 21.27 -20.26 3.48
C THR A 347 20.51 -20.53 2.18
N PRO A 348 20.58 -21.74 1.60
CA PRO A 348 19.82 -22.11 0.41
C PRO A 348 18.32 -21.93 0.66
N ARG A 349 17.63 -21.23 -0.25
CA ARG A 349 16.18 -21.00 -0.21
C ARG A 349 15.55 -21.46 -1.51
N SER A 350 14.32 -21.93 -1.43
CA SER A 350 13.52 -22.27 -2.62
C SER A 350 12.54 -21.14 -2.90
N PHE A 351 12.41 -20.79 -4.17
CA PHE A 351 11.47 -19.77 -4.62
C PHE A 351 10.58 -20.40 -5.69
N ALA A 352 9.27 -20.31 -5.49
CA ALA A 352 8.28 -20.78 -6.46
C ALA A 352 7.61 -19.60 -7.15
N VAL A 353 7.12 -19.84 -8.36
CA VAL A 353 6.25 -18.94 -9.10
C VAL A 353 4.98 -19.70 -9.46
N VAL A 354 3.81 -19.11 -9.19
CA VAL A 354 2.51 -19.67 -9.50
C VAL A 354 1.72 -18.72 -10.39
N TRP A 355 1.15 -19.24 -11.46
CA TRP A 355 0.14 -18.53 -12.23
C TRP A 355 -1.17 -18.53 -11.44
N ASP A 356 -1.57 -17.33 -11.03
CA ASP A 356 -2.70 -17.09 -10.16
C ASP A 356 -3.85 -16.41 -10.91
N HIS A 357 -4.81 -17.21 -11.36
CA HIS A 357 -5.97 -16.73 -12.12
C HIS A 357 -6.86 -15.76 -11.34
N ASP A 358 -6.75 -15.70 -10.01
CA ASP A 358 -7.50 -14.74 -9.18
C ASP A 358 -7.02 -13.30 -9.36
N LEU A 359 -5.82 -13.09 -9.95
CA LEU A 359 -5.29 -11.76 -10.24
C LEU A 359 -5.86 -11.16 -11.54
N GLU A 360 -6.53 -11.98 -12.35
CA GLU A 360 -7.07 -11.66 -13.67
C GLU A 360 -8.54 -11.22 -13.57
N THR A 361 -8.89 -10.14 -14.28
CA THR A 361 -10.30 -9.73 -14.41
C THR A 361 -11.04 -10.66 -15.38
N GLU A 362 -12.36 -10.75 -15.27
CA GLU A 362 -13.18 -11.58 -16.18
C GLU A 362 -12.93 -11.26 -17.66
N CYS A 363 -12.77 -9.98 -18.00
CA CYS A 363 -12.41 -9.54 -19.35
C CYS A 363 -11.06 -10.15 -19.79
N THR A 364 -9.99 -9.97 -18.98
CA THR A 364 -8.65 -10.50 -19.30
C THR A 364 -8.62 -12.02 -19.40
N ARG A 365 -9.39 -12.76 -18.58
CA ARG A 365 -9.49 -14.23 -18.66
C ARG A 365 -9.97 -14.70 -20.03
N SER A 366 -10.94 -14.00 -20.62
CA SER A 366 -11.45 -14.34 -21.96
C SER A 366 -10.39 -14.14 -23.05
N GLU A 367 -9.62 -13.07 -22.96
CA GLU A 367 -8.54 -12.75 -23.90
C GLU A 367 -7.38 -13.75 -23.77
N ILE A 368 -7.00 -14.09 -22.54
CA ILE A 368 -5.97 -15.09 -22.24
C ILE A 368 -6.39 -16.46 -22.77
N LYS A 369 -7.64 -16.88 -22.58
CA LYS A 369 -8.17 -18.13 -23.14
C LYS A 369 -8.07 -18.13 -24.66
N HIS A 370 -8.41 -17.02 -25.32
CA HIS A 370 -8.23 -16.90 -26.77
C HIS A 370 -6.75 -16.97 -27.18
N ALA A 371 -5.85 -16.32 -26.44
CA ALA A 371 -4.41 -16.37 -26.69
C ALA A 371 -3.87 -17.80 -26.58
N MET A 372 -4.28 -18.53 -25.54
CA MET A 372 -3.97 -19.95 -25.35
C MET A 372 -4.49 -20.82 -26.48
N SER A 373 -5.74 -20.64 -26.93
CA SER A 373 -6.26 -21.40 -28.06
C SER A 373 -5.47 -21.14 -29.35
N ARG A 374 -5.03 -19.90 -29.60
CA ARG A 374 -4.16 -19.59 -30.75
C ARG A 374 -2.79 -20.27 -30.64
N ALA A 375 -2.23 -20.34 -29.44
CA ALA A 375 -0.95 -20.99 -29.20
C ALA A 375 -1.06 -22.51 -29.36
N GLN A 376 -2.15 -23.12 -28.88
CA GLN A 376 -2.46 -24.54 -29.08
C GLN A 376 -2.62 -24.90 -30.55
N CYS A 377 -3.25 -24.03 -31.36
CA CYS A 377 -3.32 -24.21 -32.82
C CYS A 377 -1.93 -24.16 -33.52
N LYS A 378 -0.88 -23.72 -32.81
CA LYS A 378 0.52 -23.72 -33.26
C LYS A 378 1.35 -24.78 -32.54
N ASP A 379 0.71 -25.79 -31.95
CA ASP A 379 1.34 -26.87 -31.19
C ASP A 379 2.21 -26.38 -30.00
N VAL A 380 1.82 -25.27 -29.37
CA VAL A 380 2.46 -24.76 -28.16
C VAL A 380 1.67 -25.20 -26.93
N ASP A 381 2.24 -26.09 -26.13
CA ASP A 381 1.65 -26.52 -24.87
C ASP A 381 1.70 -25.41 -23.79
N PRO A 382 0.63 -25.27 -22.98
CA PRO A 382 0.64 -24.35 -21.86
C PRO A 382 1.67 -24.77 -20.79
N PRO A 383 2.36 -23.81 -20.16
CA PRO A 383 3.28 -24.10 -19.07
C PRO A 383 2.53 -24.59 -17.83
N SER A 384 3.23 -25.29 -16.93
CA SER A 384 2.67 -25.64 -15.62
C SER A 384 2.35 -24.37 -14.81
N GLU A 385 1.24 -24.40 -14.08
CA GLU A 385 0.80 -23.29 -13.22
C GLU A 385 1.80 -23.01 -12.11
N LEU A 386 2.40 -24.04 -11.49
CA LEU A 386 3.38 -23.90 -10.41
C LEU A 386 4.75 -24.35 -10.87
N GLN A 387 5.74 -23.47 -10.79
CA GLN A 387 7.11 -23.77 -11.20
C GLN A 387 8.12 -23.24 -10.19
N LYS A 388 9.27 -23.90 -10.08
CA LYS A 388 10.41 -23.39 -9.30
C LYS A 388 11.17 -22.34 -10.11
N LEU A 389 11.50 -21.19 -9.52
CA LEU A 389 12.33 -20.19 -10.21
C LEU A 389 13.72 -20.76 -10.54
N ARG A 390 14.17 -20.53 -11.78
CA ARG A 390 15.44 -21.06 -12.30
C ARG A 390 16.68 -20.40 -11.68
N LYS A 391 16.61 -19.10 -11.41
CA LYS A 391 17.66 -18.35 -10.69
C LYS A 391 17.11 -17.84 -9.36
N ASP A 392 17.99 -17.73 -8.39
CA ASP A 392 17.70 -17.16 -7.09
C ASP A 392 17.45 -15.64 -7.24
N PRO A 393 16.25 -15.14 -6.90
CA PRO A 393 15.93 -13.72 -7.03
C PRO A 393 16.81 -12.82 -6.15
N ARG A 394 17.44 -13.34 -5.09
CA ARG A 394 18.41 -12.59 -4.27
C ARG A 394 19.67 -12.22 -5.04
N GLN A 395 19.99 -12.95 -6.11
CA GLN A 395 21.18 -12.71 -6.94
C GLN A 395 20.89 -11.76 -8.11
N MET A 396 19.63 -11.37 -8.31
CA MET A 396 19.25 -10.46 -9.39
C MET A 396 19.43 -9.02 -8.93
N THR A 397 20.32 -8.28 -9.60
CA THR A 397 20.63 -6.89 -9.27
C THR A 397 19.48 -5.92 -9.59
N GLU A 398 18.63 -6.27 -10.55
CA GLU A 398 17.56 -5.42 -11.06
C GLU A 398 16.25 -6.20 -11.20
N GLU A 399 15.13 -5.52 -10.90
CA GLU A 399 13.79 -6.07 -11.03
C GLU A 399 13.46 -6.61 -12.43
N PRO A 400 13.80 -5.94 -13.56
CA PRO A 400 13.46 -6.44 -14.88
C PRO A 400 14.02 -7.83 -15.18
N LEU A 401 15.12 -8.24 -14.54
CA LEU A 401 15.67 -9.59 -14.67
C LEU A 401 14.74 -10.67 -14.10
N LEU A 402 14.01 -10.36 -13.03
CA LEU A 402 13.00 -11.24 -12.48
C LEU A 402 11.82 -11.39 -13.45
N TYR A 403 11.31 -10.28 -13.97
CA TYR A 403 10.19 -10.29 -14.93
C TYR A 403 10.56 -11.07 -16.19
N GLU A 404 11.75 -10.85 -16.73
CA GLU A 404 12.22 -11.56 -17.91
C GLU A 404 12.37 -13.06 -17.65
N GLN A 405 12.92 -13.45 -16.48
CA GLN A 405 12.97 -14.86 -16.11
C GLN A 405 11.57 -15.49 -16.05
N ILE A 406 10.60 -14.80 -15.46
CA ILE A 406 9.21 -15.27 -15.38
C ILE A 406 8.60 -15.38 -16.78
N ARG A 407 8.78 -14.38 -17.65
CA ARG A 407 8.29 -14.40 -19.05
C ARG A 407 8.84 -15.59 -19.83
N VAL A 408 10.15 -15.81 -19.73
CA VAL A 408 10.82 -16.94 -20.40
C VAL A 408 10.31 -18.27 -19.84
N GLN A 409 10.14 -18.36 -18.52
CA GLN A 409 9.71 -19.57 -17.84
C GLN A 409 8.25 -19.95 -18.16
N PHE A 410 7.37 -18.97 -18.29
CA PHE A 410 5.98 -19.16 -18.74
C PHE A 410 5.82 -19.06 -20.26
N ARG A 411 6.90 -18.99 -21.05
CA ARG A 411 6.85 -18.92 -22.51
C ARG A 411 5.92 -17.81 -23.04
N CYS A 412 5.84 -16.69 -22.33
CA CYS A 412 4.87 -15.61 -22.58
C CYS A 412 4.86 -15.15 -24.04
N HIS A 413 6.04 -15.04 -24.67
CA HIS A 413 6.17 -14.68 -26.08
C HIS A 413 5.42 -15.64 -27.03
N PHE A 414 5.53 -16.95 -26.81
CA PHE A 414 4.87 -17.96 -27.64
C PHE A 414 3.36 -18.01 -27.41
N LEU A 415 2.94 -17.69 -26.19
CA LEU A 415 1.53 -17.69 -25.80
C LEU A 415 0.83 -16.37 -26.16
N GLY A 416 1.57 -15.34 -26.59
CA GLY A 416 1.04 -14.00 -26.79
C GLY A 416 0.52 -13.39 -25.49
N LEU A 417 1.23 -13.62 -24.38
CA LEU A 417 0.93 -13.09 -23.06
C LEU A 417 2.01 -12.12 -22.60
N ASP A 418 1.66 -11.26 -21.65
CA ASP A 418 2.60 -10.49 -20.84
C ASP A 418 2.11 -10.41 -19.39
N LEU A 419 2.98 -10.00 -18.47
CA LEU A 419 2.72 -9.95 -17.03
C LEU A 419 1.81 -8.75 -16.71
N SER A 420 0.63 -9.02 -16.13
CA SER A 420 -0.29 -7.97 -15.67
C SER A 420 0.01 -7.55 -14.24
N LYS A 421 0.23 -8.52 -13.35
CA LYS A 421 0.48 -8.33 -11.91
C LYS A 421 1.52 -9.32 -11.42
N LEU A 422 2.34 -8.88 -10.47
CA LEU A 422 3.34 -9.71 -9.80
C LEU A 422 3.28 -9.46 -8.30
N LEU A 423 2.84 -10.46 -7.54
CA LEU A 423 2.79 -10.40 -6.08
C LEU A 423 3.82 -11.37 -5.49
N LEU A 424 4.58 -10.93 -4.50
CA LEU A 424 5.37 -11.80 -3.65
C LEU A 424 4.57 -12.12 -2.39
N GLN A 425 4.39 -13.40 -2.12
CA GLN A 425 3.86 -13.93 -0.88
C GLN A 425 4.97 -14.67 -0.14
N TYR A 426 5.10 -14.45 1.17
CA TYR A 426 6.06 -15.15 2.00
C TYR A 426 5.56 -15.22 3.44
N THR A 427 6.08 -16.14 4.24
CA THR A 427 5.82 -16.21 5.68
C THR A 427 6.95 -15.55 6.44
N THR A 428 6.65 -14.90 7.57
CA THR A 428 7.65 -14.28 8.42
C THR A 428 7.44 -14.67 9.88
N SER A 429 8.54 -15.02 10.54
CA SER A 429 8.60 -15.36 11.97
C SER A 429 9.08 -14.20 12.83
N ALA A 430 9.29 -13.02 12.23
CA ALA A 430 9.79 -11.83 12.92
C ALA A 430 8.88 -11.37 14.08
N PHE A 431 7.62 -11.83 14.10
CA PHE A 431 6.60 -11.42 15.07
C PHE A 431 6.16 -12.58 16.00
N GLY A 432 7.01 -13.60 16.18
CA GLY A 432 6.71 -14.76 17.01
C GLY A 432 5.87 -15.82 16.30
N ASP A 433 4.67 -15.45 15.85
CA ASP A 433 3.82 -16.30 15.01
C ASP A 433 4.17 -16.15 13.53
N SER A 434 4.00 -17.23 12.77
CA SER A 434 4.23 -17.21 11.31
C SER A 434 3.10 -16.43 10.62
N VAL A 435 3.39 -15.22 10.17
CA VAL A 435 2.44 -14.36 9.45
C VAL A 435 2.70 -14.42 7.96
N THR A 436 1.65 -14.60 7.16
CA THR A 436 1.76 -14.50 5.70
C THR A 436 1.72 -13.04 5.28
N VAL A 437 2.75 -12.58 4.58
CA VAL A 437 2.85 -11.23 4.02
C VAL A 437 2.67 -11.30 2.51
N LYS A 438 1.90 -10.35 1.96
CA LYS A 438 1.76 -10.13 0.51
C LYS A 438 2.33 -8.77 0.13
N GLN A 439 3.11 -8.73 -0.93
CA GLN A 439 3.85 -7.58 -1.44
C GLN A 439 3.59 -7.45 -2.94
N ASN A 440 3.04 -6.31 -3.39
CA ASN A 440 2.82 -6.05 -4.82
C ASN A 440 4.07 -5.44 -5.45
N LEU A 441 4.80 -6.20 -6.26
CA LEU A 441 6.11 -5.76 -6.78
C LEU A 441 6.03 -4.51 -7.64
N GLN A 442 4.88 -4.23 -8.26
CA GLN A 442 4.69 -3.01 -9.05
C GLN A 442 4.65 -1.72 -8.19
N ASP A 443 4.25 -1.86 -6.92
CA ASP A 443 4.14 -0.75 -5.97
C ASP A 443 5.38 -0.64 -5.07
N GLU A 444 6.32 -1.58 -5.19
CA GLU A 444 7.39 -1.81 -4.21
C GLU A 444 8.77 -1.64 -4.86
N SER A 445 9.70 -0.99 -4.16
CA SER A 445 11.07 -0.90 -4.68
C SER A 445 11.74 -2.28 -4.72
N TRP A 446 12.53 -2.52 -5.76
CA TRP A 446 13.29 -3.77 -5.87
C TRP A 446 14.20 -4.01 -4.66
N SER A 447 14.83 -2.96 -4.14
CA SER A 447 15.68 -3.02 -2.94
C SER A 447 14.93 -3.54 -1.71
N ASP A 448 13.66 -3.14 -1.55
CA ASP A 448 12.85 -3.60 -0.43
C ASP A 448 12.44 -5.06 -0.60
N THR A 449 12.15 -5.45 -1.85
CA THR A 449 11.92 -6.85 -2.20
C THR A 449 13.15 -7.71 -1.91
N GLN A 450 14.35 -7.26 -2.33
CA GLN A 450 15.60 -7.95 -2.04
C GLN A 450 15.90 -8.06 -0.55
N ALA A 451 15.62 -7.00 0.22
CA ALA A 451 15.74 -7.02 1.68
C ALA A 451 14.82 -8.10 2.29
N ALA A 452 13.55 -8.16 1.85
CA ALA A 452 12.60 -9.18 2.30
C ALA A 452 13.03 -10.60 1.91
N LEU A 453 13.55 -10.81 0.70
CA LEU A 453 14.06 -12.11 0.23
C LEU A 453 15.30 -12.56 1.01
N SER A 454 16.11 -11.61 1.47
CA SER A 454 17.37 -11.86 2.18
C SER A 454 17.19 -12.00 3.70
N ASP A 455 16.07 -11.54 4.24
CA ASP A 455 15.81 -11.58 5.69
C ASP A 455 15.71 -13.03 6.20
N PRO A 456 16.57 -13.44 7.15
CA PRO A 456 16.56 -14.79 7.70
C PRO A 456 15.23 -15.19 8.36
N ALA A 457 14.43 -14.23 8.85
CA ALA A 457 13.14 -14.48 9.48
C ALA A 457 12.01 -14.78 8.49
N ASN A 458 12.23 -14.51 7.20
CA ASN A 458 11.26 -14.76 6.12
C ASN A 458 11.52 -16.11 5.44
N ASP A 459 10.47 -16.84 5.13
CA ASP A 459 10.49 -18.14 4.47
C ASP A 459 9.29 -18.34 3.53
N SER A 460 9.18 -19.52 2.92
CA SER A 460 8.05 -19.91 2.04
C SER A 460 7.72 -18.90 0.92
N PHE A 461 8.72 -18.49 0.14
CA PHE A 461 8.55 -17.48 -0.90
C PHE A 461 7.82 -18.03 -2.14
N LEU A 462 6.71 -17.38 -2.49
CA LEU A 462 5.86 -17.68 -3.62
C LEU A 462 5.54 -16.39 -4.41
N PHE A 463 5.98 -16.33 -5.67
CA PHE A 463 5.60 -15.28 -6.60
C PHE A 463 4.29 -15.65 -7.29
N ARG A 464 3.21 -14.92 -7.03
CA ARG A 464 1.92 -15.08 -7.72
C ARG A 464 1.90 -14.14 -8.92
N VAL A 465 1.66 -14.68 -10.11
CA VAL A 465 1.67 -13.93 -11.37
C VAL A 465 0.30 -13.96 -12.02
N GLY A 466 -0.18 -12.79 -12.44
CA GLY A 466 -1.30 -12.65 -13.35
C GLY A 466 -0.77 -12.26 -14.74
N PHE A 467 -1.45 -12.72 -15.79
CA PHE A 467 -1.12 -12.34 -17.16
C PHE A 467 -2.22 -11.47 -17.78
N PHE A 468 -1.95 -10.98 -18.97
CA PHE A 468 -2.94 -10.47 -19.91
C PHE A 468 -2.51 -10.86 -21.33
N ALA A 469 -3.45 -10.90 -22.27
CA ALA A 469 -3.12 -11.19 -23.66
C ALA A 469 -2.56 -9.94 -24.33
N VAL A 470 -1.43 -10.10 -25.02
CA VAL A 470 -0.91 -9.05 -25.91
C VAL A 470 -1.79 -9.05 -27.14
N GLY A 471 -2.57 -7.98 -27.31
CA GLY A 471 -3.39 -7.78 -28.50
C GLY A 471 -2.54 -7.95 -29.74
N TYR A 472 -2.99 -8.76 -30.69
CA TYR A 472 -2.35 -8.88 -31.99
C TYR A 472 -2.60 -7.55 -32.70
N GLN A 473 -1.70 -6.59 -32.54
CA GLN A 473 -1.64 -5.46 -33.46
C GLN A 473 -1.27 -6.11 -34.79
N GLY A 474 -2.29 -6.37 -35.61
CA GLY A 474 -2.10 -6.97 -36.91
C GLY A 474 -1.07 -6.13 -37.64
N ASP A 475 0.08 -6.72 -37.94
CA ASP A 475 1.17 -6.13 -38.74
C ASP A 475 0.75 -5.87 -40.20
N GLY A 476 -0.56 -5.79 -40.47
CA GLY A 476 -1.20 -5.65 -41.78
C GLY A 476 -1.13 -4.24 -42.37
N SER A 477 -0.10 -3.46 -42.07
CA SER A 477 0.14 -2.15 -42.70
C SER A 477 1.59 -1.94 -43.12
N ARG A 478 2.28 -3.02 -43.50
CA ARG A 478 3.51 -2.96 -44.30
C ARG A 478 3.45 -4.01 -45.41
N VAL A 479 2.79 -3.65 -46.51
CA VAL A 479 3.09 -4.16 -47.86
C VAL A 479 3.42 -2.94 -48.72
#